data_AF-A0A353C5I9-F1
#
_entry.id   AF-A0A353C5I9-F1
#
_cell.length_a   1.000
_cell.length_b   1.000
_cell.length_c   1.000
_cell.angle_alpha   90.00
_cell.angle_beta   90.00
_cell.angle_gamma   90.00
#
_symmetry.space_group_name_H-M   'P 1'
#
loop_
_entity.id
_entity.type
_entity.pdbx_description
1 polymer ?
#
loop_
_entity_poly.entity_id
_entity_poly.type
_entity_poly.pdbx_seq_one_letter_code
_entity_poly.pdbx_strand_id
1 'polypeptide(L)' 'MVRVLISDPITSAGIDLFKQAGFEVEVKTDHTKEELIAKIKNYDA' A
#
# COMPACT_ATOMS: atom_id res chain seq x y z
N MET A 1 3.34 -11.05 -8.42
CA MET A 1 3.78 -9.64 -8.32
C MET A 1 3.20 -9.15 -7.00
N VAL A 2 4.03 -8.69 -6.06
CA VAL A 2 3.58 -8.37 -4.70
C VAL A 2 2.91 -6.99 -4.72
N ARG A 3 1.69 -6.92 -4.18
CA ARG A 3 0.92 -5.68 -4.05
C ARG A 3 1.00 -5.14 -2.63
N VAL A 4 1.33 -3.85 -2.48
CA VAL A 4 1.54 -3.20 -1.18
C VAL A 4 0.57 -2.04 -1.03
N LEU A 5 -0.24 -2.05 0.03
CA LEU A 5 -1.14 -0.96 0.39
C LEU A 5 -0.52 -0.13 1.53
N ILE A 6 -0.28 1.14 1.26
CA ILE A 6 0.19 2.09 2.26
C ILE A 6 -1.02 2.84 2.81
N SER A 7 -1.52 2.35 3.96
CA SER A 7 -2.62 2.96 4.72
C SER A 7 -2.20 4.13 5.58
N ASP A 8 -0.91 4.22 5.91
CA ASP A 8 -0.36 5.27 6.76
C ASP A 8 0.61 6.14 5.97
N PRO A 9 0.66 7.45 6.24
CA PRO A 9 1.59 8.33 5.56
C PRO A 9 3.03 7.93 5.91
N ILE A 10 3.75 7.40 4.93
CA ILE A 10 5.19 7.15 5.01
C ILE A 10 5.95 8.15 4.12
N THR A 11 7.26 8.23 4.33
CA THR A 11 8.13 9.07 3.52
C THR A 11 8.13 8.61 2.06
N SER A 12 8.15 9.55 1.12
CA SER A 12 8.23 9.30 -0.32
C SER A 12 9.38 8.36 -0.69
N ALA A 13 10.54 8.48 -0.04
CA ALA A 13 11.68 7.61 -0.22
C ALA A 13 11.36 6.11 -0.02
N GLY A 14 10.47 5.77 0.92
CA GLY A 14 10.02 4.39 1.12
C GLY A 14 9.16 3.89 -0.04
N ILE A 15 8.24 4.73 -0.53
CA ILE A 15 7.37 4.43 -1.67
C ILE A 15 8.21 4.18 -2.93
N ASP A 16 9.23 5.02 -3.16
CA ASP A 16 10.13 4.88 -4.29
C ASP A 16 10.96 3.59 -4.23
N LEU A 17 11.41 3.20 -3.04
CA LEU A 17 12.13 1.93 -2.84
C LEU A 17 11.27 0.72 -3.23
N PHE A 18 10.00 0.70 -2.80
CA PHE A 18 9.08 -0.38 -3.14
C PHE A 18 8.79 -0.43 -4.65
N LYS A 19 8.58 0.73 -5.29
CA LYS A 19 8.39 0.81 -6.74
C LYS A 19 9.63 0.36 -7.52
N GLN A 20 10.83 0.76 -7.08
CA GLN A 20 12.11 0.34 -7.68
C GLN A 20 12.36 -1.16 -7.55
N ALA A 21 11.90 -1.77 -6.44
CA ALA A 21 11.94 -3.21 -6.24
C ALA A 21 10.95 -3.99 -7.13
N GLY A 22 10.11 -3.29 -7.91
CA GLY A 22 9.12 -3.89 -8.81
C GLY A 22 7.81 -4.26 -8.12
N PHE A 23 7.55 -3.71 -6.92
CA PHE A 23 6.28 -3.89 -6.22
C PHE A 23 5.23 -2.90 -6.70
N GLU A 24 3.97 -3.34 -6.67
CA GLU A 24 2.84 -2.53 -7.06
C GLU A 24 2.29 -1.83 -5.80
N VAL A 25 2.65 -0.55 -5.64
CA VAL A 25 2.39 0.22 -4.41
C VAL A 25 1.21 1.15 -4.61
N GLU A 26 0.20 1.03 -3.76
CA GLU A 26 -0.93 1.96 -3.69
C GLU A 26 -0.90 2.74 -2.38
N VAL A 27 -0.85 4.07 -2.46
CA VAL A 27 -0.83 4.95 -1.29
C VAL A 27 -2.21 5.53 -1.09
N LYS A 28 -2.81 5.22 0.04
CA LYS A 28 -4.24 5.43 0.24
C LYS A 28 -4.52 5.50 1.74
N THR A 29 -4.38 6.71 2.27
CA THR A 29 -4.44 6.98 3.71
C THR A 29 -5.84 7.25 4.24
N ASP A 30 -6.81 7.43 3.34
CA ASP A 30 -8.18 7.80 3.68
C ASP A 30 -9.08 6.56 3.55
N HIS A 31 -9.03 5.70 4.56
CA HIS A 31 -9.80 4.46 4.62
C HIS A 31 -10.51 4.33 5.96
N THR A 32 -11.80 4.02 5.90
CA THR A 32 -12.50 3.49 7.06
C THR A 32 -12.03 2.06 7.34
N LYS A 33 -12.11 1.63 8.59
CA LYS A 33 -11.66 0.30 9.04
C LYS A 33 -12.28 -0.83 8.22
N GLU A 34 -13.55 -0.68 7.84
CA GLU A 34 -14.31 -1.62 7.03
C GLU A 34 -13.80 -1.71 5.59
N GLU A 35 -13.54 -0.56 4.95
CA GLU A 35 -12.93 -0.52 3.63
C GLU A 35 -11.53 -1.09 3.60
N LEU A 36 -10.74 -0.84 4.65
CA LEU A 36 -9.40 -1.39 4.78
C LEU A 36 -9.44 -2.92 4.78
N ILE A 37 -10.33 -3.52 5.58
CA ILE A 37 -10.54 -4.97 5.67
C ILE A 37 -11.01 -5.58 4.34
N ALA A 38 -11.80 -4.85 3.56
CA ALA A 38 -12.23 -5.29 2.24
C ALA A 38 -11.08 -5.21 1.22
N LYS A 39 -10.27 -4.14 1.25
CA LYS A 39 -9.19 -3.88 0.28
C LYS A 39 -7.96 -4.73 0.55
N ILE A 40 -7.50 -4.84 1.80
CA ILE A 40 -6.30 -5.61 2.21
C ILE A 40 -6.26 -7.04 1.64
N LYS A 41 -7.41 -7.68 1.43
CA LYS A 41 -7.47 -9.03 0.82
C LYS A 41 -6.88 -9.10 -0.61
N ASN A 42 -6.78 -7.96 -1.29
CA ASN A 42 -6.22 -7.85 -2.63
C ASN A 42 -4.74 -7.44 -2.64
N TYR A 43 -4.15 -7.25 -1.47
CA TYR A 43 -2.75 -6.87 -1.29
C TYR A 43 -2.05 -7.95 -0.47
N ASP A 44 -0.75 -8.10 -0.71
CA ASP A 44 0.09 -9.05 0.02
C ASP A 44 0.67 -8.43 1.30
N ALA A 45 0.78 -7.09 1.33
CA ALA A 45 1.31 -6.30 2.44
C ALA A 45 0.55 -4.98 2.64
#